data_AF-D1AUH1-F1
#
_entry.id   AF-D1AUH1-F1
#
_cell.length_a   1.000
_cell.length_b   1.000
_cell.length_c   1.000
_cell.angle_alpha   90.00
_cell.angle_beta   90.00
_cell.angle_gamma   90.00
#
_symmetry.space_group_name_H-M   'P 1'
#
loop_
_entity.id
_entity.type
_entity.pdbx_description
1 polymer ?
#
loop_
_entity_poly.entity_id
_entity_poly.type
_entity_poly.pdbx_seq_one_letter_code
_entity_poly.pdbx_strand_id
1 'polypeptide(L)'
;MQQPLEYITELTMQIVFVIEKEMECLRLRDKQKFKALQNIEGELLQLLEKTRSKVVGNTEILHESSPAVVEKLNLVFSKFDRCLAGKHALLAQMS
;
A
#
# COMPACT_ATOMS: atom_id res chain seq x y z
N MET A 1 10.24 19.48 5.34
CA MET A 1 10.39 18.25 4.51
C MET A 1 9.67 17.14 5.26
N GLN A 2 8.80 16.37 4.61
CA GLN A 2 8.12 15.23 5.23
C GLN A 2 9.14 14.10 5.46
N GLN A 3 9.11 13.43 6.62
CA GLN A 3 10.08 12.35 6.89
C GLN A 3 9.82 11.17 5.93
N PRO A 4 10.85 10.52 5.37
CA PRO A 4 10.68 9.45 4.38
C PRO A 4 9.77 8.31 4.85
N LEU A 5 9.82 7.94 6.14
CA LEU A 5 8.96 6.88 6.70
C LEU A 5 7.49 7.31 6.81
N GLU A 6 7.21 8.58 7.10
CA GLU A 6 5.84 9.10 7.13
C GLU A 6 5.23 9.08 5.73
N TYR A 7 6.02 9.45 4.73
CA TYR A 7 5.58 9.41 3.33
C TYR A 7 5.36 7.98 2.84
N ILE A 8 6.25 7.04 3.19
CA ILE A 8 6.05 5.60 2.95
C ILE A 8 4.77 5.10 3.62
N THR A 9 4.52 5.52 4.87
CA THR A 9 3.30 5.17 5.62
C THR A 9 2.06 5.67 4.89
N GLU A 10 2.05 6.92 4.46
CA GLU A 10 0.95 7.54 3.72
C GLU A 10 0.68 6.84 2.39
N LEU A 11 1.72 6.60 1.58
CA LEU A 11 1.62 5.86 0.33
C LEU A 11 1.03 4.46 0.56
N THR A 12 1.50 3.75 1.59
CA THR A 12 0.99 2.41 1.91
C THR A 12 -0.48 2.45 2.33
N MET A 13 -0.91 3.48 3.09
CA MET A 13 -2.31 3.68 3.42
C MET A 13 -3.18 3.96 2.19
N GLN A 14 -2.69 4.75 1.23
CA GLN A 14 -3.39 5.02 -0.02
C GLN A 14 -3.54 3.74 -0.87
N ILE A 15 -2.49 2.92 -0.95
CA ILE A 15 -2.53 1.63 -1.65
C ILE A 15 -3.56 0.69 -0.98
N VAL A 16 -3.56 0.60 0.35
CA VAL A 16 -4.56 -0.16 1.10
C VAL A 16 -5.98 0.27 0.73
N PHE A 17 -6.24 1.58 0.69
CA PHE A 17 -7.55 2.10 0.31
C PHE A 17 -7.94 1.70 -1.12
N VAL A 18 -7.00 1.77 -2.08
CA VAL A 18 -7.23 1.34 -3.46
C VAL A 18 -7.58 -0.15 -3.51
N ILE A 19 -6.83 -1.01 -2.82
CA ILE A 19 -7.11 -2.45 -2.75
C ILE A 19 -8.49 -2.73 -2.13
N GLU A 20 -8.87 -2.02 -1.07
CA GLU A 20 -10.21 -2.14 -0.47
C GLU A 20 -11.31 -1.80 -1.49
N LYS A 21 -11.11 -0.75 -2.30
CA LYS A 21 -12.04 -0.36 -3.38
C LYS A 21 -12.05 -1.34 -4.55
N GLU A 22 -10.92 -1.94 -4.87
CA GLU A 22 -10.86 -3.00 -5.87
C GLU A 22 -11.63 -4.24 -5.44
N MET A 23 -11.49 -4.66 -4.18
CA MET A 23 -12.28 -5.76 -3.62
C MET A 23 -13.78 -5.46 -3.65
N GLU A 24 -14.19 -4.21 -3.40
CA GLU A 24 -15.58 -3.77 -3.56
C GLU A 24 -16.05 -3.90 -5.02
N CYS A 25 -15.22 -3.47 -5.98
CA CYS A 25 -15.53 -3.60 -7.41
C CYS A 25 -15.63 -5.07 -7.84
N LEU A 26 -14.77 -5.95 -7.33
CA LEU A 26 -14.84 -7.39 -7.60
C LEU A 26 -16.16 -8.00 -7.12
N ARG A 27 -16.59 -7.66 -5.89
CA ARG A 27 -17.88 -8.12 -5.34
C ARG A 27 -19.08 -7.62 -6.16
N LEU A 28 -19.01 -6.36 -6.63
CA LEU A 28 -20.05 -5.76 -7.48
C LEU A 28 -19.92 -6.14 -8.97
N ARG A 29 -18.88 -6.89 -9.34
CA ARG A 29 -18.54 -7.26 -10.73
C ARG A 29 -18.32 -6.05 -11.66
N ASP A 30 -17.93 -4.91 -11.11
CA ASP A 30 -17.60 -3.69 -11.86
C ASP A 30 -16.16 -3.79 -12.41
N LYS A 31 -16.04 -4.45 -13.57
CA LYS A 31 -14.75 -4.69 -14.23
C LYS A 31 -14.08 -3.40 -14.71
N GLN A 32 -14.84 -2.38 -15.10
CA GLN A 32 -14.29 -1.14 -15.61
C GLN A 32 -13.62 -0.34 -14.49
N LYS A 33 -14.33 -0.16 -13.37
CA LYS A 33 -13.79 0.54 -12.21
C LYS A 33 -12.65 -0.24 -11.56
N PHE A 34 -12.75 -1.57 -11.50
CA PHE A 34 -11.65 -2.42 -11.04
C PHE A 34 -10.38 -2.19 -11.86
N LYS A 35 -10.45 -2.20 -13.20
CA LYS A 35 -9.29 -1.95 -14.05
C LYS A 35 -8.69 -0.55 -13.88
N ALA A 36 -9.55 0.47 -13.71
CA ALA A 36 -9.09 1.82 -13.44
C ALA A 36 -8.32 1.90 -12.11
N LEU A 37 -8.83 1.25 -11.06
CA LEU A 37 -8.16 1.18 -9.77
C LEU A 37 -6.83 0.41 -9.83
N GLN A 38 -6.73 -0.66 -10.63
CA GLN A 38 -5.47 -1.41 -10.81
C GLN A 38 -4.37 -0.55 -11.43
N ASN A 39 -4.71 0.36 -12.34
CA ASN A 39 -3.73 1.30 -12.90
C ASN A 39 -3.20 2.24 -11.80
N ILE A 40 -4.10 2.76 -10.95
CA ILE A 40 -3.75 3.64 -9.82
C ILE A 40 -2.91 2.88 -8.79
N GLU A 41 -3.29 1.65 -8.44
CA GLU A 41 -2.51 0.76 -7.57
C GLU A 41 -1.08 0.58 -8.10
N GLY A 42 -0.94 0.31 -9.41
CA GLY A 42 0.36 0.17 -10.07
C GLY A 42 1.24 1.42 -9.97
N GLU A 43 0.67 2.61 -10.23
CA GLU A 43 1.39 3.88 -10.10
C GLU A 43 1.84 4.15 -8.65
N LEU A 44 0.97 3.89 -7.67
CA LEU A 44 1.29 4.04 -6.26
C LEU A 44 2.37 3.06 -5.80
N LEU A 45 2.34 1.82 -6.26
CA LEU A 45 3.38 0.82 -5.97
C LEU A 45 4.74 1.24 -6.55
N GLN A 46 4.77 1.78 -7.77
CA GLN A 46 6.01 2.32 -8.35
C GLN A 46 6.55 3.50 -7.54
N LEU A 47 5.68 4.37 -7.05
CA LEU A 47 6.05 5.52 -6.23
C LEU A 47 6.58 5.09 -4.85
N LEU A 48 5.94 4.08 -4.24
CA LEU A 48 6.39 3.46 -3.00
C LEU A 48 7.78 2.85 -3.17
N GLU A 49 8.02 2.11 -4.25
CA GLU A 49 9.32 1.49 -4.54
C GLU A 49 10.42 2.53 -4.74
N LYS A 50 10.15 3.58 -5.54
CA LYS A 50 11.07 4.73 -5.72
C LYS A 50 11.39 5.45 -4.41
N THR A 51 10.45 5.45 -3.47
CA THR A 51 10.65 6.08 -2.16
C THR A 51 11.45 5.16 -1.25
N ARG A 52 11.09 3.87 -1.20
CA ARG A 52 11.82 2.86 -0.42
C ARG A 52 13.27 2.75 -0.85
N SER A 53 13.58 2.78 -2.15
CA SER A 53 14.96 2.70 -2.63
C SER A 53 15.86 3.84 -2.15
N LYS A 54 15.29 4.99 -1.76
CA LYS A 54 16.01 6.11 -1.13
C LYS A 54 16.25 5.92 0.36
N VAL A 55 15.49 5.02 0.99
CA VAL A 55 15.56 4.72 2.44
C VAL A 55 16.37 3.45 2.70
N VAL A 56 16.29 2.47 1.81
CA VAL A 56 17.05 1.22 1.90
C VAL A 56 18.55 1.53 1.87
N GLY A 57 19.27 1.10 2.92
CA GLY A 57 20.70 1.34 3.06
C GLY A 57 21.08 2.61 3.83
N ASN A 58 20.09 3.46 4.20
CA ASN A 58 20.34 4.62 5.03
C ASN A 58 19.83 4.40 6.46
N THR A 59 20.73 3.93 7.33
CA THR A 59 20.44 3.61 8.74
C THR A 59 20.10 4.84 9.59
N GLU A 60 20.51 6.04 9.17
CA GLU A 60 20.24 7.30 9.89
C GLU A 60 18.73 7.61 9.91
N ILE A 61 18.01 7.28 8.83
CA ILE A 61 16.56 7.51 8.71
C ILE A 61 15.77 6.72 9.78
N LEU A 62 16.23 5.52 10.14
CA LEU A 62 15.61 4.70 11.18
C LEU A 62 15.89 5.28 12.58
N HIS A 63 17.11 5.77 12.82
CA HIS A 63 17.51 6.33 14.11
C HIS A 63 16.87 7.71 14.39
N GLU A 64 16.57 8.49 13.35
CA GLU A 64 15.93 9.81 13.46
C GLU A 64 14.40 9.74 13.52
N SER A 65 13.82 8.57 13.26
CA SER A 65 12.37 8.39 13.26
C SER A 65 11.84 8.10 14.66
N SER A 66 10.72 8.72 15.03
CA SER A 66 10.09 8.44 16.32
C SER A 66 9.55 6.99 16.39
N PRO A 67 9.55 6.34 17.56
CA PRO A 67 8.98 5.00 17.72
C PRO A 67 7.53 4.89 17.24
N ALA A 68 6.73 5.95 17.40
CA ALA A 68 5.34 6.01 16.95
C ALA A 68 5.20 5.93 15.41
N VAL A 69 6.15 6.52 14.67
CA VAL A 69 6.16 6.44 13.19
C VAL A 69 6.48 5.01 12.75
N VAL A 70 7.43 4.35 13.40
CA VAL A 70 7.81 2.96 13.12
C VAL A 70 6.66 1.99 13.45
N GLU A 71 6.00 2.19 14.59
CA GLU A 71 4.84 1.38 14.99
C GLU A 71 3.67 1.54 13.99
N LYS A 72 3.36 2.79 13.60
CA LYS A 72 2.33 3.07 12.59
C LYS A 72 2.66 2.43 11.25
N LEU A 73 3.92 2.50 10.83
CA LEU A 73 4.40 1.87 9.59
C LEU A 73 4.19 0.35 9.62
N ASN A 74 4.54 -0.31 10.73
CA ASN A 74 4.33 -1.74 10.92
C ASN A 74 2.83 -2.12 10.88
N LEU A 75 1.98 -1.33 11.54
CA LEU A 75 0.53 -1.55 11.52
C LEU A 75 -0.03 -1.44 10.10
N VAL A 76 0.42 -0.43 9.36
CA VAL A 76 -0.02 -0.19 7.98
C VAL A 76 0.46 -1.30 7.05
N PHE A 77 1.69 -1.82 7.19
CA PHE A 77 2.15 -2.98 6.43
C PHE A 77 1.33 -4.24 6.73
N SER A 78 1.01 -4.51 8.01
CA SER A 78 0.12 -5.62 8.36
C SER A 78 -1.28 -5.47 7.75
N LYS A 79 -1.78 -4.24 7.62
CA LYS A 79 -3.06 -3.98 6.92
C LYS A 79 -2.93 -4.23 5.42
N PHE A 80 -1.85 -3.77 4.80
CA PHE A 80 -1.54 -4.02 3.39
C PHE A 80 -1.51 -5.51 3.06
N ASP A 81 -0.77 -6.31 3.82
CA ASP A 81 -0.67 -7.76 3.60
C ASP A 81 -2.03 -8.45 3.67
N ARG A 82 -2.87 -8.08 4.64
CA ARG A 82 -4.24 -8.60 4.79
C ARG A 82 -5.13 -8.20 3.61
N CYS A 83 -5.07 -6.95 3.17
CA CYS A 83 -5.85 -6.48 2.02
C CYS A 83 -5.44 -7.21 0.73
N LEU A 84 -4.13 -7.37 0.51
CA LEU A 84 -3.61 -8.06 -0.66
C LEU A 84 -4.05 -9.53 -0.68
N ALA A 85 -3.93 -10.24 0.46
CA ALA A 85 -4.42 -11.61 0.60
C ALA A 85 -5.94 -11.71 0.32
N GLY A 86 -6.73 -10.76 0.82
CA GLY A 86 -8.18 -10.69 0.56
C GLY A 86 -8.52 -10.50 -0.91
N LYS A 87 -7.80 -9.61 -1.62
CA LYS A 87 -7.97 -9.40 -3.06
C LYS A 87 -7.65 -10.67 -3.86
N HIS A 88 -6.54 -11.35 -3.54
CA HIS A 88 -6.19 -12.62 -4.19
C HIS A 88 -7.24 -13.71 -3.96
N ALA A 89 -7.76 -13.83 -2.74
CA ALA A 89 -8.81 -14.80 -2.44
C ALA A 89 -10.08 -14.53 -3.25
N LEU A 90 -10.48 -13.26 -3.43
CA LEU A 90 -11.63 -12.91 -4.26
C LEU A 90 -11.39 -13.22 -5.74
N LEU A 91 -10.20 -12.89 -6.27
CA LEU A 91 -9.85 -13.20 -7.65
C LEU A 91 -9.89 -14.70 -7.93
N ALA A 92 -9.39 -15.53 -7.00
CA ALA A 92 -9.39 -16.99 -7.11
C ALA A 92 -10.80 -17.61 -7.07
N GLN A 93 -11.78 -16.95 -6.45
CA GLN A 93 -13.18 -17.40 -6.47
C GLN A 93 -13.89 -17.06 -7.79
N MET A 94 -13.32 -16.14 -8.59
CA MET A 94 -13.91 -15.64 -9.83
C MET A 94 -13.27 -16.24 -11.08
N SER A 95 -12.19 -17.03 -10.93
CA SER A 95 -11.55 -17.85 -11.97
C SER A 95 -12.23 -19.20 -12.10
#